data_AF-A0A1Y3MTB6-F1
#
_entry.id   AF-A0A1Y3MTB6-F1
#
_cell.length_a   1.000
_cell.length_b   1.000
_cell.length_c   1.000
_cell.angle_alpha   90.00
_cell.angle_beta   90.00
_cell.angle_gamma   90.00
#
_symmetry.space_group_name_H-M   'P 1'
#
loop_
_entity.id
_entity.type
_entity.pdbx_description
1 polymer ?
#
loop_
_entity_poly.entity_id
_entity_poly.type
_entity_poly.pdbx_seq_one_letter_code
_entity_poly.pdbx_strand_id
1 'polypeptide(L)'
;DDIFSSAVAAAYYVKHFVNIKEDEKIYVVGGEGICRELEEQGVHWCGCDEDNKPISEEEFTEIQPDPKVKAVMFGFDVNINYRKFARAFTYLNSNPDCLFLATNTDMTYPTKHLEFPGTGSMLHTLIASTKRTPTVLGKPTTNMMDCIIQKFSLDRSRTCMVGDR
;
A
#
# COMPACT_ATOMS: atom_id res chain seq x y z
N ASP A 1 -3.00 17.36 -13.78
CA ASP A 1 -1.71 17.72 -13.16
C ASP A 1 -1.81 18.19 -11.71
N ASP A 2 -2.99 18.63 -11.24
CA ASP A 2 -3.20 19.13 -9.86
C ASP A 2 -3.78 18.09 -8.87
N ILE A 3 -3.93 16.82 -9.27
CA ILE A 3 -4.49 15.76 -8.42
C ILE A 3 -3.34 14.90 -7.90
N PHE A 4 -3.19 14.83 -6.58
CA PHE A 4 -2.20 13.99 -5.90
C PHE A 4 -2.92 13.02 -4.96
N SER A 5 -3.16 11.79 -5.42
CA SER A 5 -3.87 10.75 -4.66
C SER A 5 -2.93 10.02 -3.69
N SER A 6 -3.49 9.24 -2.75
CA SER A 6 -2.68 8.37 -1.89
C SER A 6 -1.91 7.29 -2.67
N ALA A 7 -2.41 6.89 -3.85
CA ALA A 7 -1.69 5.96 -4.72
C ALA A 7 -0.48 6.62 -5.39
N VAL A 8 -0.63 7.85 -5.89
CA VAL A 8 0.49 8.68 -6.39
C VAL A 8 1.51 8.91 -5.28
N ALA A 9 1.05 9.27 -4.08
CA ALA A 9 1.90 9.46 -2.90
C ALA A 9 2.68 8.19 -2.57
N ALA A 10 2.01 7.04 -2.58
CA ALA A 10 2.62 5.76 -2.29
C ALA A 10 3.70 5.38 -3.30
N ALA A 11 3.42 5.52 -4.60
CA ALA A 11 4.39 5.22 -5.64
C ALA A 11 5.60 6.17 -5.60
N TYR A 12 5.35 7.48 -5.44
CA TYR A 12 6.39 8.48 -5.29
C TYR A 12 7.25 8.23 -4.06
N TYR A 13 6.62 7.93 -2.92
CA TYR A 13 7.31 7.63 -1.67
C TYR A 13 8.28 6.45 -1.84
N VAL A 14 7.81 5.38 -2.48
CA VAL A 14 8.65 4.20 -2.68
C VAL A 14 9.82 4.49 -3.63
N LYS A 15 9.59 5.22 -4.72
CA LYS A 15 10.66 5.57 -5.66
C LYS A 15 11.74 6.45 -5.01
N HIS A 16 11.33 7.48 -4.26
CA HIS A 16 12.23 8.55 -3.83
C HIS A 16 12.74 8.45 -2.39
N PHE A 17 12.01 7.77 -1.50
CA PHE A 17 12.38 7.66 -0.08
C PHE A 17 12.78 6.24 0.32
N VAL A 18 12.16 5.21 -0.27
CA VAL A 18 12.55 3.81 -0.04
C VAL A 18 13.70 3.38 -0.96
N ASN A 19 13.76 3.92 -2.18
CA ASN A 19 14.78 3.62 -3.19
C ASN A 19 14.82 2.12 -3.57
N ILE A 20 13.65 1.58 -3.93
CA ILE A 20 13.53 0.22 -4.50
C ILE A 20 14.39 0.12 -5.77
N LYS A 21 15.24 -0.90 -5.83
CA LYS A 21 16.13 -1.17 -6.96
C LYS A 21 15.39 -1.79 -8.15
N GLU A 22 16.01 -1.76 -9.31
CA GLU A 22 15.44 -2.28 -10.56
C GLU A 22 15.15 -3.80 -10.52
N ASP A 23 15.86 -4.58 -9.71
CA ASP A 23 15.63 -6.02 -9.55
C ASP A 23 14.72 -6.38 -8.37
N GLU A 24 14.26 -5.37 -7.63
CA GLU A 24 13.39 -5.46 -6.46
C GLU A 24 11.94 -5.09 -6.83
N LYS A 25 10.99 -5.53 -6.01
CA LYS A 25 9.57 -5.26 -6.26
C LYS A 25 8.75 -5.10 -4.98
N ILE A 26 7.53 -4.60 -5.15
CA ILE A 26 6.53 -4.45 -4.10
C ILE A 26 5.42 -5.47 -4.29
N TYR A 27 5.04 -6.17 -3.21
CA TYR A 27 3.79 -6.91 -3.21
C TYR A 27 2.62 -5.98 -2.88
N VAL A 28 1.62 -5.91 -3.76
CA VAL A 28 0.49 -4.99 -3.59
C VAL A 28 -0.76 -5.75 -3.18
N VAL A 29 -1.36 -5.32 -2.07
CA VAL A 29 -2.73 -5.66 -1.68
C VAL A 29 -3.57 -4.40 -1.86
N GLY A 30 -4.36 -4.34 -2.93
CA GLY A 30 -5.00 -3.10 -3.34
C GLY A 30 -5.53 -3.19 -4.77
N GLY A 31 -6.34 -2.22 -5.17
CA GLY A 31 -6.82 -2.09 -6.55
C GLY A 31 -5.75 -1.60 -7.54
N GLU A 32 -6.04 -1.78 -8.84
CA GLU A 32 -5.14 -1.47 -9.97
C GLU A 32 -4.56 -0.05 -9.97
N GLY A 33 -5.26 0.92 -9.39
CA GLY A 33 -4.77 2.29 -9.29
C GLY A 33 -3.42 2.40 -8.60
N ILE A 34 -3.12 1.57 -7.60
CA ILE A 34 -1.80 1.57 -6.94
C ILE A 34 -0.74 0.99 -7.87
N CYS A 35 -1.09 -0.08 -8.57
CA CYS A 35 -0.20 -0.86 -9.44
C CYS A 35 0.21 -0.04 -10.66
N ARG A 36 -0.74 0.67 -11.28
CA ARG A 36 -0.49 1.62 -12.36
C ARG A 36 0.44 2.76 -11.94
N GLU A 37 0.21 3.36 -10.77
CA GLU A 37 1.07 4.45 -10.28
C GLU A 37 2.51 3.96 -10.02
N LEU A 38 2.68 2.73 -9.54
CA LEU A 38 4.00 2.10 -9.39
C LEU A 38 4.69 1.89 -10.76
N GLU A 39 3.97 1.41 -11.76
CA GLU A 39 4.50 1.24 -13.13
C GLU A 39 4.93 2.57 -13.74
N GLU A 40 4.12 3.62 -13.57
CA GLU A 40 4.44 4.97 -14.06
C GLU A 40 5.72 5.55 -13.42
N GLN A 41 6.10 5.08 -12.22
CA GLN A 41 7.37 5.41 -11.54
C GLN A 41 8.52 4.43 -11.86
N GLY A 42 8.28 3.43 -12.73
CA GLY A 42 9.24 2.38 -13.06
C GLY A 42 9.56 1.48 -11.88
N VAL A 43 8.58 1.22 -11.01
CA VAL A 43 8.72 0.31 -9.86
C VAL A 43 8.03 -1.00 -10.17
N HIS A 44 8.76 -2.11 -10.09
CA HIS A 44 8.18 -3.43 -10.28
C HIS A 44 7.24 -3.80 -9.11
N TRP A 45 6.16 -4.50 -9.43
CA TRP A 45 5.20 -4.97 -8.45
C TRP A 45 4.72 -6.39 -8.79
N CYS A 46 4.06 -7.04 -7.84
CA CYS A 46 3.29 -8.26 -8.05
C CYS A 46 2.06 -8.29 -7.13
N GLY A 47 1.10 -9.18 -7.40
CA GLY A 47 -0.14 -9.26 -6.62
C GLY A 47 -1.24 -8.44 -7.28
N CYS A 48 -1.85 -7.48 -6.57
CA CYS A 48 -2.92 -6.66 -7.12
C CYS A 48 -4.09 -7.55 -7.61
N ASP A 49 -4.59 -7.30 -8.81
CA ASP A 49 -5.66 -8.10 -9.42
C ASP A 49 -5.23 -9.50 -9.87
N GLU A 50 -3.93 -9.78 -9.98
CA GLU A 50 -3.41 -11.14 -10.27
C GLU A 50 -3.80 -12.16 -9.18
N ASP A 51 -4.05 -11.66 -7.96
CA ASP A 51 -4.48 -12.44 -6.80
C ASP A 51 -6.00 -12.33 -6.52
N ASN A 52 -6.82 -11.81 -7.45
CA ASN A 52 -8.30 -11.78 -7.34
C ASN A 52 -8.93 -13.16 -7.60
N LYS A 53 -8.45 -14.19 -6.90
CA LYS A 53 -8.97 -15.55 -7.00
C LYS A 53 -8.89 -16.27 -5.65
N PRO A 54 -9.86 -17.15 -5.35
CA PRO A 54 -9.77 -18.04 -4.20
C PRO A 54 -8.45 -18.83 -4.21
N ILE A 55 -8.03 -19.28 -3.04
CA ILE A 55 -6.85 -20.14 -2.86
C ILE A 55 -7.30 -21.50 -2.37
N SER A 56 -6.76 -22.57 -2.97
CA SER A 56 -6.97 -23.94 -2.51
C SER A 56 -6.00 -24.31 -1.37
N GLU A 57 -6.28 -25.41 -0.67
CA GLU A 57 -5.37 -25.89 0.38
C GLU A 57 -3.98 -26.29 -0.16
N GLU A 58 -3.94 -26.88 -1.36
CA GLU A 58 -2.69 -27.27 -2.03
C GLU A 58 -1.82 -26.05 -2.32
N GLU A 59 -2.43 -24.98 -2.84
CA GLU A 59 -1.74 -23.72 -3.15
C GLU A 59 -1.19 -23.01 -1.91
N PHE A 60 -1.69 -23.29 -0.69
CA PHE A 60 -1.07 -22.73 0.53
C PHE A 60 0.36 -23.20 0.71
N THR A 61 0.65 -24.44 0.32
CA THR A 61 1.99 -25.02 0.45
C THR A 61 2.98 -24.42 -0.55
N GLU A 62 2.46 -23.79 -1.62
CA GLU A 62 3.23 -23.15 -2.68
C GLU A 62 3.55 -21.68 -2.39
N ILE A 63 2.91 -21.07 -1.38
CA ILE A 63 3.25 -19.70 -0.98
C ILE A 63 4.64 -19.69 -0.34
N GLN A 64 5.62 -19.30 -1.13
CA GLN A 64 7.01 -19.12 -0.70
C GLN A 64 7.38 -17.64 -0.68
N PRO A 65 8.27 -17.23 0.24
CA PRO A 65 8.81 -15.88 0.22
C PRO A 65 9.64 -15.66 -1.04
N ASP A 66 9.55 -14.44 -1.59
CA ASP A 66 10.33 -14.01 -2.75
C ASP A 66 11.32 -12.94 -2.25
N PRO A 67 12.64 -13.19 -2.30
CA PRO A 67 13.64 -12.27 -1.78
C PRO A 67 13.69 -10.92 -2.52
N LYS A 68 13.09 -10.84 -3.72
CA LYS A 68 12.95 -9.58 -4.47
C LYS A 68 11.84 -8.69 -3.92
N VAL A 69 10.89 -9.24 -3.16
CA VAL A 69 9.85 -8.43 -2.50
C VAL A 69 10.45 -7.71 -1.30
N LYS A 70 10.55 -6.39 -1.37
CA LYS A 70 11.10 -5.54 -0.30
C LYS A 70 10.06 -4.76 0.48
N ALA A 71 8.83 -4.72 -0.01
CA ALA A 71 7.73 -4.05 0.66
C ALA A 71 6.41 -4.75 0.36
N VAL A 72 5.49 -4.68 1.33
CA VAL A 72 4.06 -4.90 1.14
C VAL A 72 3.37 -3.55 1.16
N MET A 73 2.70 -3.18 0.08
CA MET A 73 1.86 -1.99 -0.02
C MET A 73 0.39 -2.38 0.13
N PHE A 74 -0.26 -1.88 1.17
CA PHE A 74 -1.67 -2.15 1.47
C PHE A 74 -2.53 -0.94 1.15
N GLY A 75 -3.61 -1.14 0.40
CA GLY A 75 -4.61 -0.14 0.09
C GLY A 75 -6.00 -0.73 0.07
N PHE A 76 -6.98 0.13 -0.23
CA PHE A 76 -8.36 -0.30 -0.35
C PHE A 76 -8.51 -1.32 -1.49
N ASP A 77 -9.23 -2.41 -1.22
CA ASP A 77 -9.43 -3.51 -2.15
C ASP A 77 -10.80 -4.15 -1.90
N VAL A 78 -11.72 -4.00 -2.87
CA VAL A 78 -13.05 -4.61 -2.78
C VAL A 78 -13.03 -6.12 -3.01
N ASN A 79 -11.97 -6.64 -3.64
CA ASN A 79 -11.75 -8.06 -3.94
C ASN A 79 -10.78 -8.71 -2.95
N ILE A 80 -10.53 -8.05 -1.80
CA ILE A 80 -9.67 -8.57 -0.75
C ILE A 80 -10.08 -10.01 -0.40
N ASN A 81 -9.10 -10.89 -0.30
CA ASN A 81 -9.34 -12.31 -0.06
C ASN A 81 -8.16 -12.93 0.71
N TYR A 82 -8.34 -14.19 1.10
CA TYR A 82 -7.36 -14.89 1.92
C TYR A 82 -6.02 -15.11 1.21
N ARG A 83 -5.98 -15.28 -0.13
CA ARG A 83 -4.72 -15.39 -0.89
C ARG A 83 -3.85 -14.17 -0.67
N LYS A 84 -4.44 -12.98 -0.81
CA LYS A 84 -3.74 -11.70 -0.62
C LYS A 84 -3.20 -11.55 0.80
N PHE A 85 -3.99 -11.92 1.80
CA PHE A 85 -3.55 -11.93 3.20
C PHE A 85 -2.42 -12.93 3.45
N ALA A 86 -2.54 -14.16 2.96
CA ALA A 86 -1.54 -15.20 3.16
C ALA A 86 -0.18 -14.81 2.54
N ARG A 87 -0.18 -14.30 1.30
CA ARG A 87 1.04 -13.83 0.64
C ARG A 87 1.65 -12.62 1.34
N ALA A 88 0.84 -11.61 1.67
CA ALA A 88 1.32 -10.44 2.41
C ALA A 88 1.92 -10.82 3.77
N PHE A 89 1.24 -11.68 4.52
CA PHE A 89 1.74 -12.21 5.79
C PHE A 89 3.07 -12.94 5.59
N THR A 90 3.19 -13.82 4.60
CA THR A 90 4.44 -14.52 4.30
C THR A 90 5.59 -13.54 4.09
N TYR A 91 5.45 -12.53 3.24
CA TYR A 91 6.51 -11.54 2.99
C TYR A 91 6.87 -10.73 4.24
N LEU A 92 5.89 -10.31 5.04
CA LEU A 92 6.10 -9.52 6.24
C LEU A 92 6.71 -10.33 7.40
N ASN A 93 6.39 -11.62 7.48
CA ASN A 93 6.82 -12.51 8.55
C ASN A 93 8.16 -13.19 8.26
N SER A 94 8.45 -13.51 6.99
CA SER A 94 9.71 -14.16 6.61
C SER A 94 10.89 -13.19 6.53
N ASN A 95 10.63 -11.89 6.39
CA ASN A 95 11.66 -10.87 6.22
C ASN A 95 11.36 -9.65 7.13
N PRO A 96 12.08 -9.50 8.25
CA PRO A 96 11.93 -8.35 9.16
C PRO A 96 12.15 -7.00 8.47
N ASP A 97 13.02 -6.95 7.45
CA ASP A 97 13.35 -5.75 6.70
C ASP A 97 12.36 -5.45 5.57
N CYS A 98 11.42 -6.37 5.29
CA CYS A 98 10.35 -6.11 4.33
C CYS A 98 9.46 -4.99 4.88
N LEU A 99 9.35 -3.88 4.17
CA LEU A 99 8.59 -2.72 4.61
C LEU A 99 7.10 -3.01 4.61
N PHE A 100 6.40 -2.53 5.65
CA PHE A 100 4.95 -2.59 5.70
C PHE A 100 4.39 -1.19 5.46
N LEU A 101 3.75 -0.98 4.32
CA LEU A 101 3.27 0.32 3.87
C LEU A 101 1.75 0.29 3.72
N ALA A 102 1.08 1.40 4.04
CA ALA A 102 -0.36 1.55 3.86
C ALA A 102 -0.71 2.88 3.20
N THR A 103 -1.63 2.89 2.24
CA THR A 103 -2.04 4.13 1.55
C THR A 103 -2.89 5.04 2.45
N ASN A 104 -3.68 4.48 3.35
CA ASN A 104 -4.42 5.16 4.43
C ASN A 104 -4.81 4.15 5.51
N THR A 105 -5.36 4.63 6.63
CA THR A 105 -5.79 3.79 7.77
C THR A 105 -7.25 4.04 8.16
N ASP A 106 -8.05 4.58 7.24
CA ASP A 106 -9.45 4.89 7.52
C ASP A 106 -10.21 3.61 7.83
N MET A 107 -10.85 3.57 9.01
CA MET A 107 -11.57 2.37 9.47
C MET A 107 -12.84 2.13 8.64
N THR A 108 -13.42 3.19 8.09
CA THR A 108 -14.69 3.16 7.35
C THR A 108 -14.54 3.77 5.97
N TYR A 109 -15.22 3.20 4.99
CA TYR A 109 -15.40 3.71 3.64
C TYR A 109 -16.84 4.23 3.50
N PRO A 110 -17.04 5.57 3.52
CA PRO A 110 -18.38 6.15 3.40
C PRO A 110 -18.88 6.08 1.96
N THR A 111 -20.15 5.70 1.80
CA THR A 111 -20.91 5.85 0.54
C THR A 111 -22.04 6.84 0.75
N LYS A 112 -22.85 7.10 -0.28
CA LYS A 112 -23.97 8.04 -0.21
C LYS A 112 -24.98 7.72 0.91
N HIS A 113 -25.10 6.45 1.31
CA HIS A 113 -26.17 6.00 2.22
C HIS A 113 -25.66 5.22 3.43
N LEU A 114 -24.51 4.56 3.33
CA LEU A 114 -23.99 3.66 4.35
C LEU A 114 -22.47 3.77 4.45
N GLU A 115 -21.92 3.31 5.56
CA GLU A 115 -20.48 3.12 5.74
C GLU A 115 -20.15 1.63 5.66
N PHE A 116 -19.04 1.33 5.00
CA PHE A 116 -18.50 -0.02 4.86
C PHE A 116 -17.10 -0.09 5.49
N PRO A 117 -16.53 -1.28 5.68
CA PRO A 117 -15.14 -1.40 6.12
C PRO A 117 -14.17 -0.69 5.16
N GLY A 118 -13.35 0.20 5.69
CA GLY A 118 -12.28 0.89 4.96
C GLY A 118 -10.96 0.13 4.95
N THR A 119 -9.92 0.75 4.39
CA THR A 119 -8.56 0.19 4.34
C THR A 119 -8.07 -0.21 5.73
N GLY A 120 -8.28 0.65 6.73
CA GLY A 120 -7.85 0.41 8.11
C GLY A 120 -8.46 -0.86 8.69
N SER A 121 -9.75 -1.10 8.44
CA SER A 121 -10.43 -2.31 8.92
C SER A 121 -9.83 -3.59 8.31
N MET A 122 -9.55 -3.59 7.01
CA MET A 122 -8.93 -4.75 6.33
C MET A 122 -7.48 -4.96 6.76
N LEU A 123 -6.73 -3.86 6.88
CA LEU A 123 -5.32 -3.81 7.26
C LEU A 123 -5.07 -4.37 8.66
N HIS A 124 -6.02 -4.22 9.60
CA HIS A 124 -5.91 -4.74 10.95
C HIS A 124 -5.76 -6.28 11.00
N THR A 125 -6.24 -7.00 9.99
CA THR A 125 -5.99 -8.44 9.85
C THR A 125 -4.49 -8.75 9.76
N LEU A 126 -3.74 -7.97 8.98
CA LEU A 126 -2.28 -8.11 8.88
C LEU A 126 -1.56 -7.58 10.11
N ILE A 127 -2.01 -6.46 10.69
CA ILE A 127 -1.43 -5.91 11.93
C ILE A 127 -1.53 -6.94 13.05
N ALA A 128 -2.70 -7.55 13.25
CA ALA A 128 -2.93 -8.53 14.30
C ALA A 128 -2.11 -9.82 14.10
N SER A 129 -2.04 -10.32 12.87
CA SER A 129 -1.33 -11.57 12.56
C SER A 129 0.20 -11.40 12.59
N THR A 130 0.72 -10.30 12.01
CA THR A 130 2.17 -10.04 11.93
C THR A 130 2.73 -9.36 13.18
N LYS A 131 1.87 -8.70 13.98
CA LYS A 131 2.25 -7.79 15.08
C LYS A 131 3.12 -6.61 14.63
N ARG A 132 3.07 -6.27 13.34
CA ARG A 132 3.79 -5.13 12.75
C ARG A 132 2.82 -3.98 12.48
N THR A 133 3.31 -2.75 12.63
CA THR A 133 2.55 -1.53 12.29
C THR A 133 3.06 -0.98 10.95
N PRO A 134 2.18 -0.63 10.01
CA PRO A 134 2.60 -0.08 8.73
C PRO A 134 2.96 1.40 8.82
N THR A 135 3.88 1.82 7.95
CA THR A 135 4.08 3.23 7.64
C THR A 135 2.95 3.71 6.73
N VAL A 136 2.18 4.69 7.20
CA VAL A 136 1.05 5.25 6.44
C VAL A 136 1.55 6.35 5.51
N LEU A 137 1.16 6.30 4.24
CA LEU A 137 1.66 7.18 3.18
C LEU A 137 0.68 8.29 2.79
N GLY A 138 -0.61 8.10 3.06
CA GLY A 138 -1.62 9.16 2.94
C GLY A 138 -1.81 9.94 4.23
N LYS A 139 -2.84 10.80 4.25
CA LYS A 139 -3.24 11.54 5.47
C LYS A 139 -3.47 10.60 6.67
N PRO A 140 -3.22 11.05 7.92
CA PRO A 140 -2.74 12.37 8.31
C PRO A 140 -1.20 12.50 8.33
N THR A 141 -0.44 11.54 7.78
CA THR A 141 1.01 11.57 7.91
C THR A 141 1.65 12.65 7.04
N THR A 142 2.81 13.14 7.48
CA THR A 142 3.56 14.13 6.71
C THR A 142 4.12 13.54 5.42
N ASN A 143 4.24 12.22 5.30
CA ASN A 143 4.79 11.56 4.11
C ASN A 143 4.13 12.03 2.81
N MET A 144 2.79 12.15 2.78
CA MET A 144 2.07 12.68 1.61
C MET A 144 2.46 14.13 1.34
N MET A 145 2.51 14.96 2.38
CA MET A 145 2.91 16.37 2.27
C MET A 145 4.37 16.53 1.85
N ASP A 146 5.28 15.68 2.34
CA ASP A 146 6.69 15.65 1.98
C ASP A 146 6.83 15.30 0.49
N CYS A 147 6.07 14.32 0.00
CA CYS A 147 6.03 13.98 -1.42
C CYS A 147 5.49 15.14 -2.28
N ILE A 148 4.41 15.80 -1.86
CA ILE A 148 3.82 16.95 -2.59
C ILE A 148 4.81 18.12 -2.63
N ILE A 149 5.40 18.46 -1.49
CA ILE A 149 6.38 19.56 -1.38
C ILE A 149 7.59 19.29 -2.28
N GLN A 150 8.11 18.07 -2.27
CA GLN A 150 9.25 17.70 -3.11
C GLN A 150 8.90 17.71 -4.60
N LYS A 151 7.77 17.09 -4.98
CA LYS A 151 7.35 16.98 -6.38
C LYS A 151 7.06 18.34 -7.02
N PHE A 152 6.41 19.24 -6.29
CA PHE A 152 5.99 20.56 -6.79
C PHE A 152 6.89 21.71 -6.32
N SER A 153 7.97 21.41 -5.58
CA SER A 153 8.90 22.41 -5.04
C SER A 153 8.20 23.53 -4.25
N LEU A 154 7.24 23.17 -3.39
CA LEU A 154 6.43 24.13 -2.63
C LEU A 154 7.17 24.66 -1.40
N ASP A 155 6.91 25.93 -1.05
CA ASP A 155 7.34 26.49 0.23
C ASP A 155 6.41 26.03 1.35
N ARG A 156 6.91 25.14 2.22
CA ARG A 156 6.17 24.61 3.38
C ARG A 156 5.64 25.72 4.29
N SER A 157 6.37 26.84 4.44
CA SER A 157 5.96 27.94 5.33
C SER A 157 4.72 28.68 4.84
N ARG A 158 4.37 28.54 3.56
CA ARG A 158 3.23 29.19 2.90
C ARG A 158 2.17 28.19 2.40
N THR A 159 2.28 26.92 2.79
CA THR A 159 1.39 25.85 2.35
C THR A 159 0.50 25.39 3.50
N CYS A 160 -0.79 25.19 3.24
CA CYS A 160 -1.72 24.59 4.20
C CYS A 160 -2.46 23.41 3.57
N MET A 161 -2.77 22.41 4.38
CA MET A 161 -3.64 21.29 3.99
C MET A 161 -5.03 21.54 4.55
N VAL A 162 -6.05 21.43 3.71
CA VAL A 162 -7.47 21.58 4.09
C VAL A 162 -8.16 20.25 3.84
N GLY A 163 -8.84 19.72 4.86
CA GLY A 163 -9.58 18.47 4.79
C GLY A 163 -10.67 18.42 5.85
N ASP A 164 -11.66 17.56 5.63
CA ASP A 164 -12.74 17.26 6.57
C ASP A 164 -12.37 16.11 7.54
N ARG A 165 -11.28 15.41 7.26
CA ARG A 165 -10.66 14.32 8.04
C ARG A 165 -9.15 14.32 7.89
#